data_AF-A0A7J9KEA3-F1
#
_entry.id   AF-A0A7J9KEA3-F1
#
_cell.length_a   1.000
_cell.length_b   1.000
_cell.length_c   1.000
_cell.angle_alpha   90.00
_cell.angle_beta   90.00
_cell.angle_gamma   90.00
#
_symmetry.space_group_name_H-M   'P 1'
#
loop_
_entity.id
_entity.type
_entity.pdbx_description
1 polymer ?
#
loop_
_entity_poly.entity_id
_entity_poly.type
_entity_poly.pdbx_seq_one_letter_code
_entity_poly.pdbx_strand_id
1 'polypeptide(L)' 'MDGDITRTLVNGIPVISFLGRVNQLLIKDMATMVVLKLLGWSIRYNALQNRVCSLWRPSSSFQLMDI' A
#
# COMPACT_ATOMS: atom_id res chain seq x y z
N MET A 1 -5.73 -15.51 -15.83
CA MET A 1 -5.34 -14.51 -14.81
C MET A 1 -3.82 -14.47 -14.59
N ASP A 2 -3.08 -15.58 -14.80
CA ASP A 2 -1.60 -15.61 -14.74
C ASP A 2 -0.86 -14.87 -15.88
N GLY A 3 -1.59 -14.12 -16.72
CA GLY A 3 -1.01 -13.34 -17.80
C GLY A 3 -0.54 -11.96 -17.37
N ASP A 4 -1.14 -11.37 -16.33
CA ASP A 4 -0.98 -9.94 -16.03
C ASP A 4 0.15 -9.61 -15.04
N ILE A 5 0.72 -10.63 -14.40
CA ILE A 5 1.84 -10.53 -13.46
C ILE A 5 2.87 -11.60 -13.83
N THR A 6 4.06 -11.17 -14.25
CA THR A 6 5.18 -12.06 -14.51
C THR A 6 6.10 -12.07 -13.31
N ARG A 7 6.36 -13.24 -12.74
CA ARG A 7 7.34 -13.42 -11.68
C ARG A 7 8.55 -14.14 -12.24
N THR A 8 9.72 -13.54 -12.12
CA THR A 8 10.99 -14.07 -12.62
C THR A 8 12.04 -14.00 -11.52
N LEU A 9 13.17 -14.68 -11.72
CA LEU A 9 14.31 -14.64 -10.82
C LEU A 9 15.49 -14.07 -11.61
N VAL A 10 16.02 -12.93 -11.18
CA VAL A 10 17.20 -12.30 -11.80
C VAL A 10 18.30 -12.31 -10.75
N ASN A 11 19.39 -13.05 -10.99
CA ASN A 11 20.50 -13.22 -10.04
C ASN A 11 20.06 -13.70 -8.64
N GLY A 12 19.06 -14.58 -8.56
CA GLY A 12 18.51 -15.04 -7.27
C GLY A 12 17.55 -14.07 -6.60
N ILE A 13 17.32 -12.89 -7.18
CA ILE A 13 16.39 -11.88 -6.67
C ILE A 13 15.04 -12.04 -7.39
N PRO A 14 13.93 -12.20 -6.66
CA PRO A 14 12.62 -12.26 -7.29
C PRO A 14 12.27 -10.89 -7.90
N VAL A 15 11.97 -10.88 -9.19
CA VAL A 15 11.50 -9.72 -9.94
C VAL A 15 10.05 -9.96 -10.33
N ILE A 16 9.20 -9.00 -10.01
CA ILE A 16 7.78 -9.03 -10.35
C ILE A 16 7.52 -7.90 -11.34
N SER A 17 7.05 -8.27 -12.53
CA SER A 17 6.68 -7.35 -13.60
C SER A 17 5.17 -7.40 -13.78
N PHE A 18 4.54 -6.24 -13.91
CA PHE A 18 3.11 -6.12 -14.14
C PHE A 18 2.86 -5.69 -15.59
N LEU A 19 1.85 -6.27 -16.24
CA LEU A 19 1.37 -5.76 -17.52
C LEU A 19 0.80 -4.35 -17.34
N GLY A 20 0.86 -3.55 -18.40
CA GLY A 20 0.51 -2.12 -18.37
C GLY A 20 -0.86 -1.84 -17.75
N ARG A 21 -1.86 -2.71 -17.98
CA ARG A 21 -3.21 -2.58 -17.41
C ARG A 21 -3.24 -2.68 -15.88
N VAL A 22 -2.48 -3.62 -15.30
CA VAL A 22 -2.42 -3.81 -13.84
C VAL A 22 -1.59 -2.71 -13.21
N ASN A 23 -0.50 -2.30 -13.87
CA ASN A 23 0.29 -1.16 -13.41
C ASN A 23 -0.56 0.13 -13.39
N GLN A 24 -1.35 0.40 -14.43
CA GLN A 24 -2.27 1.54 -14.46
C GLN A 24 -3.33 1.49 -13.35
N LEU A 25 -3.88 0.30 -13.06
CA LEU A 25 -4.82 0.12 -11.96
C LEU A 25 -4.16 0.41 -10.60
N LEU A 26 -2.97 -0.16 -10.37
CA LEU A 26 -2.20 0.07 -9.14
C LEU A 26 -1.84 1.55 -8.96
N ILE A 27 -1.36 2.23 -10.01
CA ILE A 27 -1.05 3.66 -9.97
C ILE A 27 -2.30 4.48 -9.65
N LYS A 28 -3.44 4.15 -10.27
CA LYS A 28 -4.71 4.83 -10.01
C LYS A 28 -5.15 4.67 -8.56
N ASP A 29 -5.06 3.48 -8.00
CA ASP A 29 -5.45 3.22 -6.61
C ASP A 29 -4.44 3.81 -5.61
N MET A 30 -3.14 3.79 -5.94
CA MET A 30 -2.08 4.39 -5.13
C MET A 30 -2.13 5.92 -5.14
N ALA A 31 -2.78 6.56 -6.11
CA ALA A 31 -2.89 8.02 -6.19
C ALA A 31 -3.55 8.65 -4.94
N THR A 32 -4.38 7.88 -4.22
CA THR A 32 -5.02 8.30 -2.96
C THR A 32 -4.48 7.56 -1.74
N MET A 33 -3.49 6.68 -1.91
CA MET A 33 -2.87 5.93 -0.83
C MET A 33 -1.77 6.74 -0.14
N VAL A 34 -1.68 6.63 1.18
CA VAL A 34 -0.64 7.27 1.98
C VAL A 34 0.13 6.22 2.75
N VAL A 35 1.45 6.22 2.60
CA VAL A 35 2.35 5.33 3.36
C VAL A 35 2.76 6.01 4.66
N LEU A 36 2.41 5.40 5.80
CA LEU A 36 2.75 5.88 7.13
C LEU A 36 3.85 4.99 7.73
N LYS A 37 5.04 5.55 7.96
CA LYS A 37 6.10 4.87 8.70
C LYS A 37 6.01 5.21 10.18
N LEU A 38 5.85 4.18 11.02
CA LEU A 38 5.86 4.33 12.47
C LEU A 38 7.29 4.21 13.00
N LEU A 39 7.65 5.12 13.90
CA LEU A 39 8.91 5.10 14.63
C LEU A 39 8.58 4.92 16.13
N GLY A 40 9.21 3.93 16.78
CA GLY A 40 9.01 3.65 18.21
C GLY A 40 8.21 2.37 18.49
N TRP A 41 7.48 2.35 19.61
CA TRP A 41 6.72 1.17 20.08
C TRP A 41 5.61 0.79 19.09
N SER A 42 5.37 -0.52 18.94
CA SER A 42 4.14 -1.06 18.34
C SER A 42 2.87 -0.39 18.88
N ILE A 43 1.96 -0.06 17.96
CA ILE A 43 0.67 0.57 18.25
C ILE A 43 -0.43 -0.36 17.76
N ARG A 44 -1.57 -0.40 18.48
CA ARG A 44 -2.76 -1.13 18.00
C ARG A 44 -3.42 -0.37 16.85
N TYR A 45 -4.04 -1.10 15.93
CA TYR A 45 -4.74 -0.56 14.75
C TYR A 45 -5.71 0.59 15.08
N ASN A 46 -6.64 0.39 16.02
CA ASN A 46 -7.60 1.44 16.38
C ASN A 46 -6.93 2.70 16.93
N ALA A 47 -5.86 2.54 17.71
CA ALA A 47 -5.12 3.68 18.25
C ALA A 47 -4.37 4.44 17.13
N LEU A 48 -3.83 3.71 16.14
CA LEU A 48 -3.23 4.32 14.96
C LEU A 48 -4.28 5.07 14.12
N GLN A 49 -5.42 4.43 13.83
CA GLN A 49 -6.50 5.03 13.06
C GLN A 49 -7.00 6.31 13.71
N ASN A 50 -7.26 6.31 15.03
CA ASN A 50 -7.66 7.50 15.78
C ASN A 50 -6.60 8.62 15.70
N ARG A 51 -5.32 8.26 15.77
CA ARG A 51 -4.22 9.24 15.68
C ARG A 51 -4.10 9.85 14.29
N VAL A 52 -4.29 9.05 13.24
CA VAL A 52 -4.34 9.55 11.86
C VAL A 52 -5.54 10.48 11.67
N CYS A 53 -6.72 10.09 12.14
CA CYS A 53 -7.92 10.92 12.09
C CYS A 53 -7.75 12.26 12.82
N SER A 54 -7.13 12.26 14.00
CA SER A 54 -6.98 13.48 14.80
C SER A 54 -5.96 14.46 14.21
N LEU A 55 -4.87 13.96 13.62
CA LEU A 55 -3.82 14.77 13.00
C LEU A 55 -4.19 15.27 11.61
N TRP A 56 -4.68 14.36 10.75
CA TRP A 56 -4.95 14.68 9.34
C TRP A 56 -6.34 15.29 9.15
N ARG A 57 -7.35 14.85 9.91
CA ARG A 57 -8.77 15.18 9.69
C ARG A 57 -9.20 14.93 8.23
N PRO A 58 -9.17 13.67 7.77
CA PRO A 58 -9.46 13.35 6.38
C PRO A 58 -10.89 13.73 6.01
N SER A 59 -11.08 14.18 4.77
CA SER A 59 -12.39 14.59 4.22
C SER A 59 -13.34 13.42 3.98
N SER A 60 -12.85 12.18 4.05
CA SER A 60 -13.63 10.96 3.81
C SER A 60 -13.08 9.83 4.67
N SER A 61 -13.86 8.75 4.81
CA SER A 61 -13.37 7.53 5.46
C SER A 61 -12.21 6.93 4.68
N PHE A 62 -11.32 6.25 5.40
CA PHE A 62 -10.19 5.54 4.82
C PHE A 62 -10.02 4.17 5.47
N GLN A 63 -9.34 3.29 4.77
CA GLN A 63 -8.96 1.97 5.26
C GLN A 63 -7.49 1.98 5.65
N LEU A 64 -7.15 1.25 6.70
CA LEU A 64 -5.78 1.05 7.17
C LEU A 64 -5.39 -0.40 6.86
N MET A 65 -4.21 -0.59 6.29
CA MET A 65 -3.67 -1.89 5.91
C MET A 65 -2.22 -2.00 6.40
N ASP A 66 -1.81 -3.20 6.84
CA ASP A 66 -0.40 -3.53 7.01
C ASP A 66 0.21 -3.98 5.69
N ILE A 67 1.55 -3.96 5.66
CA ILE A 67 2.40 -4.40 4.56
C ILE A 67 3.35 -5.45 5.12
#